data_AF-A0A6V7IRH4-F1
#
_entry.id   AF-A0A6V7IRH4-F1
#
_cell.length_a   1.000
_cell.length_b   1.000
_cell.length_c   1.000
_cell.angle_alpha   90.00
_cell.angle_beta   90.00
_cell.angle_gamma   90.00
#
_symmetry.space_group_name_H-M   'P 1'
#
loop_
_entity.id
_entity.type
_entity.pdbx_description
1 polymer ?
#
loop_
_entity_poly.entity_id
_entity_poly.type
_entity_poly.pdbx_seq_one_letter_code
_entity_poly.pdbx_strand_id
1 'polypeptide(L)'
;TREQAFVYAMSAAATVWRLARGCALGNLAACSCATPPRREPPSPSALTASGSFTTKSVSFDAMSARNSFKWGGCGDDVRSASRLAKRFLQGSSPPGTGSTAKFMHAVNMHNNRAGRR
;
A
#
# COMPACT_ATOMS: atom_id res chain seq x y z
N THR A 1 14.04 16.41 17.09
CA THR A 1 14.48 15.25 17.91
C THR A 1 14.10 13.96 17.19
N ARG A 2 14.47 12.79 17.74
CA ARG A 2 14.13 11.49 17.14
C ARG A 2 12.62 11.24 17.14
N GLU A 3 11.94 11.69 18.18
CA GLU A 3 10.49 11.59 18.38
C GLU A 3 9.76 12.39 17.30
N GLN A 4 10.24 13.61 17.00
CA GLN A 4 9.70 14.41 15.89
C GLN A 4 9.84 13.69 14.55
N ALA A 5 10.99 13.05 14.29
CA ALA A 5 11.17 12.29 13.06
C ALA A 5 10.14 11.15 12.92
N PHE A 6 9.86 10.45 14.02
CA PHE A 6 8.81 9.43 14.07
C PHE A 6 7.42 10.01 13.79
N VAL A 7 7.06 11.16 14.38
CA VAL A 7 5.76 11.81 14.13
C VAL A 7 5.59 12.15 12.65
N TYR A 8 6.58 12.80 12.02
CA TYR A 8 6.54 13.13 10.59
C TYR A 8 6.37 11.87 9.72
N ALA A 9 7.11 10.80 10.02
CA ALA A 9 6.99 9.55 9.29
C ALA A 9 5.62 8.88 9.48
N MET A 10 5.12 8.77 10.72
CA MET A 10 3.83 8.14 11.00
C MET A 10 2.65 8.92 10.44
N SER A 11 2.65 10.24 10.58
CA SER A 11 1.62 11.10 9.98
C SER A 11 1.63 10.96 8.46
N ALA A 12 2.80 10.92 7.84
CA ALA A 12 2.93 10.70 6.41
C ALA A 12 2.38 9.33 5.97
N ALA A 13 2.71 8.26 6.69
CA ALA A 13 2.16 6.93 6.43
C ALA A 13 0.63 6.90 6.55
N ALA A 14 0.08 7.51 7.60
CA ALA A 14 -1.36 7.59 7.83
C ALA A 14 -2.09 8.33 6.69
N THR A 15 -1.51 9.42 6.17
CA THR A 15 -2.10 10.13 5.02
C THR A 15 -2.13 9.25 3.77
N VAL A 16 -1.08 8.48 3.49
CA VAL A 16 -1.06 7.55 2.35
C VAL A 16 -2.14 6.49 2.52
N TRP A 17 -2.23 5.88 3.70
CA TRP A 17 -3.24 4.86 3.98
C TRP A 17 -4.66 5.40 3.82
N ARG A 18 -4.96 6.57 4.40
CA ARG A 18 -6.28 7.20 4.30
C ARG A 18 -6.66 7.54 2.87
N LEU A 19 -5.71 8.07 2.09
CA LEU A 19 -5.94 8.38 0.68
C LEU A 19 -6.17 7.11 -0.14
N ALA A 20 -5.32 6.10 0.00
CA ALA A 20 -5.45 4.85 -0.73
C ALA A 20 -6.80 4.18 -0.45
N ARG A 21 -7.17 4.07 0.84
CA ARG A 21 -8.43 3.48 1.27
C ARG A 21 -9.64 4.28 0.79
N GLY A 22 -9.56 5.60 0.88
CA GLY A 22 -10.65 6.47 0.42
C GLY A 22 -10.86 6.39 -1.10
N CYS A 23 -9.80 6.23 -1.87
CA CYS A 23 -9.88 5.96 -3.32
C CYS A 23 -10.55 4.61 -3.59
N ALA A 24 -10.17 3.56 -2.86
CA ALA A 24 -10.73 2.23 -3.05
C ALA A 24 -12.22 2.12 -2.64
N LEU A 25 -12.65 2.93 -1.68
CA LEU A 25 -14.06 3.04 -1.27
C LEU A 25 -14.89 3.94 -2.19
N GLY A 26 -14.28 4.65 -3.14
CA GLY A 26 -14.97 5.60 -4.01
C GLY A 26 -15.33 6.94 -3.34
N ASN A 27 -14.76 7.24 -2.16
CA ASN A 27 -15.02 8.50 -1.44
C ASN A 27 -14.26 9.71 -2.03
N LEU A 28 -13.26 9.48 -2.87
CA LEU A 28 -12.44 10.52 -3.50
C LEU A 28 -12.54 10.42 -5.01
N ALA A 29 -13.13 11.43 -5.65
CA ALA A 29 -13.32 11.48 -7.10
C ALA A 29 -12.02 11.68 -7.90
N ALA A 30 -10.96 12.18 -7.27
CA ALA A 30 -9.70 12.52 -7.94
C ALA A 30 -8.73 11.34 -8.11
N CYS A 31 -9.14 10.11 -7.80
CA CYS A 31 -8.30 8.91 -7.86
C CYS A 31 -9.11 7.66 -8.19
N SER A 32 -8.42 6.55 -8.45
CA SER A 32 -9.00 5.27 -8.86
C SER A 32 -8.42 4.09 -8.08
N CYS A 33 -9.03 2.91 -8.25
CA CYS A 33 -8.49 1.64 -7.76
C CYS A 33 -7.08 1.35 -8.31
N ALA A 34 -6.33 0.52 -7.58
CA ALA A 34 -5.05 0.01 -8.04
C ALA A 34 -5.19 -0.79 -9.34
N THR A 35 -4.24 -0.61 -10.25
CA THR A 35 -4.13 -1.49 -11.42
C THR A 35 -3.85 -2.91 -10.97
N PRO A 36 -4.56 -3.93 -11.50
CA PRO A 36 -4.33 -5.30 -11.12
C PRO A 36 -2.87 -5.70 -11.39
N PRO A 37 -2.26 -6.50 -10.51
CA PRO A 37 -0.88 -6.90 -10.69
C PRO A 37 -0.72 -7.72 -11.98
N ARG A 38 0.36 -7.45 -12.72
CA ARG A 38 0.66 -8.12 -13.99
C ARG A 38 1.02 -9.60 -13.81
N ARG A 39 1.35 -10.02 -12.58
CA ARG A 39 1.63 -11.41 -12.25
C ARG A 39 0.33 -12.16 -12.12
N GLU A 40 0.16 -13.11 -13.02
CA GLU A 40 -0.95 -14.04 -12.96
C GLU A 40 -0.89 -14.80 -11.63
N PRO A 41 -2.03 -14.97 -10.96
CA PRO A 41 -2.09 -15.70 -9.71
C PRO A 41 -1.60 -17.14 -9.90
N PRO A 42 -0.92 -17.73 -8.89
CA PRO A 42 -0.37 -19.08 -9.02
C PRO A 42 -1.50 -20.07 -9.36
N SER A 43 -1.28 -20.87 -10.40
CA SER A 43 -2.22 -21.93 -10.75
C SER A 43 -2.28 -22.94 -9.60
N PRO A 44 -3.47 -23.46 -9.25
CA PRO A 44 -3.64 -24.42 -8.15
C PRO A 44 -2.81 -25.70 -8.33
N SER A 45 -2.44 -26.03 -9.57
CA SER A 45 -1.54 -27.15 -9.90
C SER A 45 -0.14 -27.02 -9.29
N ALA A 46 0.31 -25.79 -8.98
CA ALA A 46 1.58 -25.56 -8.30
C ALA A 46 1.51 -25.78 -6.77
N LEU A 47 0.31 -25.84 -6.18
CA LEU A 47 0.09 -26.08 -4.74
C LEU A 47 -0.19 -27.55 -4.43
N THR A 48 -0.56 -28.37 -5.42
CA THR A 48 -0.82 -29.82 -5.27
C THR A 48 0.41 -30.70 -5.50
N ALA A 49 1.56 -30.14 -5.88
CA ALA A 49 2.77 -30.89 -6.21
C ALA A 49 3.69 -31.19 -5.01
N SER A 50 3.21 -31.04 -3.77
CA SER A 50 4.00 -31.36 -2.57
C SER A 50 3.10 -32.01 -1.52
N GLY A 51 3.05 -33.34 -1.56
CA GLY A 51 2.39 -34.15 -0.52
C GLY A 51 1.53 -35.25 -1.12
N SER A 52 2.16 -36.35 -1.53
CA SER A 52 1.48 -37.64 -1.63
C SER A 52 1.11 -38.07 -0.21
N PHE A 53 -0.04 -37.60 0.28
CA PHE A 53 -0.67 -38.15 1.48
C PHE A 53 -1.85 -38.99 1.02
N THR A 54 -1.63 -40.30 0.95
CA THR A 54 -2.70 -41.29 0.78
C THR A 54 -3.51 -41.36 2.08
N THR A 55 -4.51 -40.51 2.23
CA THR A 55 -5.57 -40.71 3.22
C THR A 55 -6.84 -41.10 2.49
N LYS A 56 -7.38 -42.25 2.89
CA LYS A 56 -8.58 -42.85 2.30
C LYS A 56 -9.74 -41.86 2.30
N SER A 57 -10.46 -41.87 1.17
CA SER A 57 -11.72 -41.19 0.87
C SER A 57 -12.65 -40.98 2.07
N VAL A 58 -12.86 -39.71 2.42
CA VAL A 58 -14.15 -39.21 2.89
C VAL A 58 -14.69 -38.29 1.80
N SER A 59 -15.73 -38.75 1.11
CA SER A 59 -16.41 -38.00 0.08
C SER A 59 -17.24 -36.89 0.73
N PHE A 60 -16.72 -35.66 0.69
CA PHE A 60 -17.53 -34.46 0.70
C PHE A 60 -17.77 -34.07 -0.76
N ASP A 61 -19.01 -33.71 -1.07
CA ASP A 61 -19.52 -33.53 -2.43
C ASP A 61 -18.55 -32.86 -3.41
N ALA A 62 -18.52 -33.44 -4.60
CA ALA A 62 -17.74 -33.05 -5.76
C ALA A 62 -18.08 -31.63 -6.27
N MET A 63 -17.59 -30.61 -5.57
CA MET A 63 -17.35 -29.27 -6.10
C MET A 63 -15.84 -28.99 -6.09
N SER A 64 -15.07 -29.95 -6.62
CA SER A 64 -13.68 -29.72 -7.04
C SER A 64 -13.67 -28.89 -8.33
N ALA A 65 -14.23 -27.68 -8.26
CA ALA A 65 -14.18 -26.69 -9.31
C ALA A 65 -12.91 -25.85 -9.10
N ARG A 66 -11.80 -26.30 -9.70
CA ARG A 66 -10.68 -25.45 -10.16
C ARG A 66 -10.38 -24.23 -9.25
N ASN A 67 -9.64 -24.44 -8.16
CA ASN A 67 -9.21 -23.37 -7.23
C ASN A 67 -8.17 -22.40 -7.84
N SER A 68 -8.45 -21.79 -8.99
CA SER A 68 -7.62 -20.71 -9.52
C SER A 68 -7.96 -19.43 -8.78
N PHE A 69 -7.09 -18.99 -7.88
CA PHE A 69 -7.14 -17.62 -7.37
C PHE A 69 -7.17 -16.66 -8.57
N LYS A 70 -8.01 -15.63 -8.51
CA LYS A 70 -8.09 -14.58 -9.52
C LYS A 70 -8.00 -13.25 -8.80
N TRP A 71 -7.16 -12.35 -9.30
CA TRP A 71 -7.19 -10.96 -8.85
C TRP A 71 -8.55 -10.35 -9.18
N GLY A 72 -9.12 -9.61 -8.25
CA GLY A 72 -10.42 -8.98 -8.40
C GLY A 72 -10.70 -7.95 -7.32
N GLY A 73 -11.83 -7.27 -7.44
CA GLY A 73 -12.22 -6.18 -6.56
C GLY A 73 -11.43 -4.88 -6.81
N CYS A 74 -11.53 -3.95 -5.87
CA CYS A 74 -10.83 -2.67 -5.90
C CYS A 74 -9.72 -2.67 -4.86
N GLY A 75 -8.47 -2.77 -5.32
CA GLY A 75 -7.29 -2.70 -4.46
C GLY A 75 -6.88 -1.25 -4.14
N ASP A 76 -6.25 -1.06 -2.99
CA ASP A 76 -5.69 0.23 -2.57
C ASP A 76 -4.49 0.62 -3.44
N ASP A 77 -4.57 1.75 -4.17
CA ASP A 77 -3.43 2.27 -4.95
C ASP A 77 -2.48 3.08 -4.08
N VAL A 78 -1.64 2.37 -3.32
CA VAL A 78 -0.64 2.96 -2.42
C VAL A 78 0.35 3.87 -3.18
N ARG A 79 0.66 3.56 -4.44
CA ARG A 79 1.62 4.33 -5.23
C ARG A 79 1.03 5.68 -5.64
N SER A 80 -0.21 5.70 -6.10
CA SER A 80 -0.93 6.94 -6.40
C SER A 80 -1.20 7.74 -5.13
N ALA A 81 -1.63 7.09 -4.05
CA ALA A 81 -1.84 7.73 -2.75
C ALA A 81 -0.55 8.36 -2.18
N SER A 82 0.59 7.69 -2.32
CA SER A 82 1.90 8.25 -1.93
C SER A 82 2.26 9.50 -2.72
N ARG A 83 1.96 9.53 -4.04
CA ARG A 83 2.16 10.75 -4.87
C ARG A 83 1.22 11.88 -4.46
N LEU A 84 -0.02 11.56 -4.12
CA LEU A 84 -1.00 12.56 -3.67
C LEU A 84 -0.61 13.13 -2.30
N ALA A 85 -0.28 12.27 -1.33
CA ALA A 85 0.21 12.66 0.00
C ALA A 85 1.45 13.55 -0.07
N LYS A 86 2.36 13.30 -1.04
CA LYS A 86 3.52 14.17 -1.27
C LYS A 86 3.13 15.63 -1.42
N ARG A 87 2.07 15.91 -2.18
CA ARG A 87 1.64 17.29 -2.49
C ARG A 87 1.17 18.03 -1.24
N PHE A 88 0.48 17.35 -0.34
CA PHE A 88 0.03 17.91 0.94
C PHE A 88 1.16 18.10 1.95
N LEU A 89 2.05 17.11 2.07
CA LEU A 89 3.11 17.11 3.09
C LEU A 89 4.33 17.97 2.73
N GLN A 90 4.46 18.36 1.46
CA GLN A 90 5.64 19.06 0.92
C GLN A 90 5.31 20.44 0.32
N GLY A 91 4.12 20.98 0.59
CA GLY A 91 3.66 22.25 0.03
C GLY A 91 4.21 23.51 0.74
N SER A 92 4.76 23.36 1.94
CA SER A 92 5.22 24.49 2.77
C SER A 92 6.69 24.81 2.54
N SER A 93 6.98 26.09 2.30
CA SER A 93 8.36 26.61 2.32
C SER A 93 8.98 26.50 3.72
N PRO A 94 10.32 26.42 3.84
CA PRO A 94 10.98 26.43 5.14
C PRO A 94 10.57 27.66 5.95
N PRO A 95 10.25 27.52 7.26
CA PRO A 95 9.87 28.64 8.11
C PRO A 95 11.12 29.46 8.49
N GLY A 96 11.62 30.25 7.54
CA GLY A 96 12.76 31.14 7.71
C GLY A 96 13.83 31.01 6.62
N THR A 97 14.68 32.02 6.54
CA THR A 97 15.74 32.14 5.51
C THR A 97 17.08 31.54 5.94
N GLY A 98 17.25 31.23 7.23
CA GLY A 98 18.50 30.72 7.82
C GLY A 98 18.86 29.28 7.41
N SER A 99 20.16 28.96 7.47
CA SER A 99 20.70 27.63 7.13
C SER A 99 20.12 26.52 8.00
N THR A 100 19.96 26.76 9.31
CA THR A 100 19.35 25.80 10.25
C THR A 100 17.89 25.53 9.91
N ALA A 101 17.10 26.54 9.54
CA ALA A 101 15.70 26.37 9.15
C ALA A 101 15.58 25.54 7.86
N LYS A 102 16.46 25.79 6.88
CA LYS A 102 16.55 24.99 5.65
C LYS A 102 16.95 23.54 5.93
N PHE A 103 17.93 23.32 6.82
CA PHE A 103 18.35 21.99 7.24
C PHE A 103 17.21 21.22 7.91
N MET A 104 16.54 21.83 8.89
CA MET A 104 15.42 21.19 9.58
C MET A 104 14.24 20.89 8.64
N HIS A 105 13.96 21.79 7.70
CA HIS A 105 12.97 21.54 6.66
C HIS A 105 13.36 20.33 5.79
N ALA A 106 14.63 20.21 5.38
CA ALA A 106 15.11 19.05 4.64
C ALA A 106 14.99 17.74 5.45
N VAL A 107 15.27 17.77 6.75
CA VAL A 107 15.07 16.63 7.66
C VAL A 107 13.59 16.24 7.72
N ASN A 108 12.68 17.19 7.89
CA ASN A 108 11.24 16.92 7.91
C ASN A 108 10.74 16.34 6.58
N MET A 109 11.26 16.85 5.46
CA MET A 109 10.96 16.35 4.11
C MET A 109 11.46 14.91 3.90
N HIS A 110 12.61 14.57 4.48
CA HIS A 110 13.13 13.20 4.51
C HIS A 110 12.22 12.28 5.34
N ASN A 111 11.85 12.68 6.57
CA ASN A 111 10.99 11.88 7.45
C ASN A 111 9.61 11.63 6.81
N ASN A 112 9.02 12.66 6.21
CA ASN A 112 7.79 12.52 5.41
C ASN A 112 7.97 11.54 4.25
N ARG A 113 9.11 11.58 3.55
CA ARG A 113 9.39 10.63 2.46
C ARG A 113 9.56 9.21 2.98
N ALA A 114 10.17 9.03 4.15
CA ALA A 114 10.35 7.72 4.79
C ALA A 114 8.99 7.10 5.14
N GLY A 115 8.08 7.90 5.72
CA GLY A 115 6.73 7.43 6.06
C GLY A 115 5.83 7.10 4.87
N ARG A 116 6.05 7.73 3.70
CA ARG A 116 5.24 7.48 2.48
C ARG A 116 5.68 6.28 1.64
N ARG A 117 6.74 5.57 2.06
CA ARG A 117 7.29 4.39 1.35
C ARG A 117 6.83 3.12 2.01
#